data_AF-A0A6J1SU76-F1
#
_entry.id   AF-A0A6J1SU76-F1
#
_cell.length_a   1.000
_cell.length_b   1.000
_cell.length_c   1.000
_cell.angle_alpha   90.00
_cell.angle_beta   90.00
_cell.angle_gamma   90.00
#
_symmetry.space_group_name_H-M   'P 1'
#
loop_
_entity.id
_entity.type
_entity.pdbx_description
1 polymer ?
#
loop_
_entity_poly.entity_id
_entity_poly.type
_entity_poly.pdbx_seq_one_letter_code
_entity_poly.pdbx_strand_id
1 'polypeptide(L)'
;MLQADEENVNLSSLADAQAFLSQFDWYTSRLEMSIGNLQAPMYEGDNLGPERFRKEVVNHWSEIMSQLPLAQQQDRAFQNTLTAALENAILSQVHDRVFQELFAKYEEKDHKIRRHCQYLTEKNISADKLGVPEGYALSFPAAVVELAALDIQKCPLDKLRCLRSTLDYIEAEIKRIIAETHKMTSEDEAVIPPITSSDIVSLLAAVLIQAKPLHLATNLYYVESYQQTLNPCDPLCTSLETFQKALSHVLSIDIEEDDEIKPVRLGRGMSKEIELEELAQLTCYMGKMQQRKNSEACENSGTTTTPLECQLQELAGRIERAMDNDESQRHLEDLLINDDEDNYTHIVL
;
A
#
# COMPACT_ATOMS: atom_id res chain seq x y z
N MET A 1 28.58 2.68 33.27
CA MET A 1 28.71 3.29 31.93
C MET A 1 28.58 2.18 30.92
N LEU A 2 27.34 1.87 30.53
CA LEU A 2 27.06 1.09 29.33
C LEU A 2 26.95 2.12 28.22
N GLN A 3 27.83 2.06 27.22
CA GLN A 3 27.58 2.70 25.94
C GLN A 3 26.38 1.96 25.36
N ALA A 4 25.20 2.56 25.48
CA ALA A 4 24.08 2.17 24.65
C ALA A 4 24.43 2.66 23.25
N ASP A 5 24.72 1.72 22.35
CA ASP A 5 24.64 1.99 20.93
C ASP A 5 23.24 2.58 20.68
N GLU A 6 23.19 3.73 20.01
CA GLU A 6 21.95 4.36 19.52
C GLU A 6 21.36 3.49 18.39
N GLU A 7 21.06 2.23 18.68
CA GLU A 7 20.12 1.46 17.87
C GLU A 7 18.75 2.11 18.08
N ASN A 8 18.46 3.08 17.20
CA ASN A 8 17.13 3.59 16.99
C ASN A 8 16.21 2.37 16.83
N VAL A 9 15.40 2.10 17.86
CA VAL A 9 14.39 1.04 17.81
C VAL A 9 13.39 1.46 16.73
N ASN A 10 13.67 1.01 15.52
CA ASN A 10 12.90 1.33 14.34
C ASN A 10 11.71 0.39 14.36
N LEU A 11 10.56 0.88 14.84
CA LEU A 11 9.32 0.12 14.87
C LEU A 11 8.95 -0.26 13.44
N SER A 12 9.23 -1.50 13.06
CA SER A 12 9.12 -1.99 11.69
C SER A 12 7.78 -2.62 11.36
N SER A 13 6.90 -2.77 12.37
CA SER A 13 5.57 -3.39 12.24
C SER A 13 4.65 -3.04 13.41
N LEU A 14 3.35 -3.32 13.26
CA LEU A 14 2.40 -3.34 14.39
C LEU A 14 2.82 -4.33 15.49
N ALA A 15 3.39 -5.48 15.12
CA ALA A 15 3.88 -6.47 16.08
C ALA A 15 5.00 -5.89 16.96
N ASP A 16 5.91 -5.10 16.37
CA ASP A 16 6.97 -4.42 17.12
C ASP A 16 6.39 -3.36 18.06
N ALA A 17 5.37 -2.62 17.62
CA ALA A 17 4.68 -1.64 18.46
C ALA A 17 4.00 -2.31 19.67
N GLN A 18 3.32 -3.44 19.44
CA GLN A 18 2.68 -4.23 20.51
C GLN A 18 3.72 -4.84 21.45
N ALA A 19 4.81 -5.40 20.90
CA ALA A 19 5.92 -5.95 21.70
C ALA A 19 6.60 -4.87 22.55
N PHE A 20 6.79 -3.67 22.01
CA PHE A 20 7.31 -2.53 22.75
C PHE A 20 6.37 -2.13 23.90
N LEU A 21 5.07 -1.99 23.63
CA LEU A 21 4.09 -1.59 24.66
C LEU A 21 3.87 -2.67 25.73
N SER A 22 4.10 -3.95 25.41
CA SER A 22 4.02 -5.06 26.37
C SER A 22 5.05 -4.96 27.49
N GLN A 23 6.09 -4.12 27.34
CA GLN A 23 7.03 -3.84 28.42
C GLN A 23 6.39 -3.03 29.57
N PHE A 24 5.21 -2.46 29.34
CA PHE A 24 4.43 -1.71 30.33
C PHE A 24 3.18 -2.49 30.73
N ASP A 25 3.34 -3.72 31.26
CA ASP A 25 2.23 -4.61 31.66
C ASP A 25 1.15 -3.92 32.52
N TRP A 26 1.57 -3.01 33.40
CA TRP A 26 0.68 -2.24 34.28
C TRP A 26 -0.27 -1.29 33.53
N TYR A 27 0.05 -0.98 32.28
CA TYR A 27 -0.64 0.01 31.47
C TYR A 27 -1.59 -0.62 30.43
N THR A 28 -1.36 -1.87 30.03
CA THR A 28 -2.14 -2.58 29.00
C THR A 28 -3.64 -2.53 29.24
N SER A 29 -4.11 -2.84 30.44
CA SER A 29 -5.55 -2.81 30.76
C SER A 29 -6.16 -1.41 30.65
N ARG A 30 -5.37 -0.35 30.91
CA ARG A 30 -5.84 1.02 30.80
C ARG A 30 -5.93 1.46 29.34
N LEU A 31 -4.96 1.05 28.52
CA LEU A 31 -4.99 1.24 27.08
C LEU A 31 -6.23 0.57 26.47
N GLU A 32 -6.49 -0.70 26.82
CA GLU A 32 -7.66 -1.46 26.38
C GLU A 32 -8.98 -0.77 26.78
N MET A 33 -9.10 -0.29 28.02
CA MET A 33 -10.28 0.46 28.45
C MET A 33 -10.49 1.75 27.64
N SER A 34 -9.43 2.52 27.38
CA SER A 34 -9.51 3.73 26.57
C SER A 34 -9.92 3.40 25.13
N ILE A 35 -9.34 2.35 24.54
CA ILE A 35 -9.70 1.89 23.19
C ILE A 35 -11.17 1.46 23.14
N GLY A 36 -11.66 0.73 24.14
CA GLY A 36 -13.08 0.40 24.24
C GLY A 36 -13.99 1.64 24.26
N ASN A 37 -13.58 2.70 24.96
CA ASN A 37 -14.30 3.98 24.95
C ASN A 37 -14.23 4.69 23.58
N LEU A 38 -13.13 4.54 22.85
CA LEU A 38 -12.99 5.06 21.49
C LEU A 38 -13.76 4.26 20.45
N GLN A 39 -14.11 3.00 20.73
CA GLN A 39 -14.96 2.18 19.87
C GLN A 39 -16.45 2.35 20.18
N ALA A 40 -16.81 2.79 21.39
CA ALA A 40 -18.20 2.96 21.80
C ALA A 40 -18.97 3.86 20.83
N PRO A 41 -20.19 3.48 20.40
CA PRO A 41 -21.01 4.30 19.50
C PRO A 41 -21.27 5.65 20.16
N MET A 42 -20.88 6.71 19.48
CA MET A 42 -21.01 8.05 20.03
C MET A 42 -22.27 8.72 19.51
N TYR A 43 -22.71 9.74 20.26
CA TYR A 43 -23.79 10.60 19.83
C TYR A 43 -23.43 11.27 18.50
N GLU A 44 -24.44 11.50 17.66
CA GLU A 44 -24.31 12.19 16.37
C GLU A 44 -23.47 13.47 16.53
N GLY A 45 -22.31 13.53 15.87
CA GLY A 45 -21.41 14.69 15.85
C GLY A 45 -20.07 14.52 16.58
N ASP A 46 -19.85 13.43 17.32
CA ASP A 46 -18.56 13.17 17.99
C ASP A 46 -17.72 12.13 17.24
N ASN A 47 -17.22 12.54 16.07
CA ASN A 47 -16.36 11.70 15.21
C ASN A 47 -14.97 11.55 15.82
N LEU A 48 -14.33 10.39 15.62
CA LEU A 48 -12.96 10.16 16.05
C LEU A 48 -11.97 10.80 15.06
N GLY A 49 -12.04 12.12 14.96
CA GLY A 49 -11.19 12.90 14.07
C GLY A 49 -9.71 12.89 14.49
N PRO A 50 -8.80 13.32 13.59
CA PRO A 50 -7.36 13.30 13.83
C PRO A 50 -6.91 14.03 15.11
N GLU A 51 -7.56 15.15 15.43
CA GLU A 51 -7.26 15.95 16.62
C GLU A 51 -7.59 15.22 17.91
N ARG A 52 -8.73 14.52 17.94
CA ARG A 52 -9.16 13.75 19.10
C ARG A 52 -8.26 12.53 19.29
N PHE A 53 -7.95 11.83 18.21
CA PHE A 53 -6.98 10.74 18.24
C PHE A 53 -5.63 11.21 18.79
N ARG A 54 -5.09 12.34 18.29
CA ARG A 54 -3.82 12.91 18.78
C ARG A 54 -3.87 13.20 20.28
N LYS A 55 -4.98 13.77 20.76
CA LYS A 55 -5.16 14.03 22.19
C LYS A 55 -5.10 12.75 23.02
N GLU A 56 -5.71 11.66 22.56
CA GLU A 56 -5.63 10.37 23.24
C GLU A 56 -4.20 9.82 23.25
N VAL A 57 -3.48 9.86 22.11
CA VAL A 57 -2.07 9.46 22.05
C VAL A 57 -1.23 10.27 23.04
N VAL A 58 -1.41 11.58 23.12
CA VAL A 58 -0.67 12.46 24.05
C VAL A 58 -1.02 12.16 25.51
N ASN A 59 -2.29 11.89 25.84
CA ASN A 59 -2.70 11.52 27.20
C ASN A 59 -2.00 10.25 27.66
N HIS A 60 -2.01 9.24 26.79
CA HIS A 60 -1.41 7.93 27.00
C HIS A 60 0.12 8.01 27.11
N TRP A 61 0.73 8.77 26.21
CA TRP A 61 2.16 9.08 26.24
C TRP A 61 2.54 9.76 27.56
N SER A 62 1.80 10.80 27.98
CA SER A 62 2.09 11.54 29.20
C SER A 62 1.96 10.67 30.44
N GLU A 63 1.01 9.75 30.45
CA GLU A 63 0.83 8.82 31.55
C GLU A 63 2.01 7.85 31.68
N ILE A 64 2.40 7.19 30.58
CA ILE A 64 3.57 6.30 30.58
C ILE A 64 4.82 7.07 31.00
N MET A 65 5.08 8.21 30.37
CA MET A 65 6.27 9.02 30.64
C MET A 65 6.37 9.47 32.10
N SER A 66 5.24 9.74 32.77
CA SER A 66 5.22 10.15 34.18
C SER A 66 5.73 9.08 35.15
N GLN A 67 5.71 7.81 34.76
CA GLN A 67 6.14 6.67 35.57
C GLN A 67 7.59 6.25 35.30
N LEU A 68 8.23 6.79 34.27
CA LEU A 68 9.57 6.39 33.85
C LEU A 68 10.68 7.22 34.52
N PRO A 69 11.92 6.68 34.64
CA PRO A 69 13.07 7.44 35.11
C PRO A 69 13.39 8.65 34.21
N LEU A 70 13.90 9.74 34.80
CA LEU A 70 14.23 10.99 34.09
C LEU A 70 15.17 10.78 32.88
N ALA A 71 16.08 9.80 32.96
CA ALA A 71 16.98 9.49 31.85
C ALA A 71 16.21 9.03 30.59
N GLN A 72 15.21 8.15 30.75
CA GLN A 72 14.33 7.73 29.65
C GLN A 72 13.40 8.86 29.21
N GLN A 73 12.94 9.69 30.16
CA GLN A 73 12.09 10.83 29.82
C GLN A 73 12.78 11.86 28.93
N GLN A 74 14.12 11.94 28.95
CA GLN A 74 14.92 12.87 28.14
C GLN A 74 15.41 12.24 26.83
N ASP A 75 15.33 10.93 26.70
CA ASP A 75 15.73 10.20 25.50
C ASP A 75 14.72 10.46 24.38
N ARG A 76 15.18 11.12 23.31
CA ARG A 76 14.34 11.45 22.15
C ARG A 76 13.99 10.22 21.31
N ALA A 77 14.91 9.26 21.20
CA ALA A 77 14.66 8.05 20.44
C ALA A 77 13.55 7.26 21.12
N PHE A 78 13.66 7.06 22.44
CA PHE A 78 12.62 6.42 23.24
C PHE A 78 11.26 7.11 23.12
N GLN A 79 11.21 8.45 23.23
CA GLN A 79 9.97 9.22 23.10
C GLN A 79 9.32 9.05 21.73
N ASN A 80 10.11 9.06 20.66
CA ASN A 80 9.62 8.85 19.30
C ASN A 80 9.08 7.43 19.13
N THR A 81 9.83 6.41 19.59
CA THR A 81 9.40 5.01 19.59
C THR A 81 8.11 4.84 20.38
N LEU A 82 7.99 5.42 21.58
CA LEU A 82 6.78 5.33 22.38
C LEU A 82 5.58 5.96 21.67
N THR A 83 5.75 7.14 21.07
CA THR A 83 4.68 7.82 20.35
C THR A 83 4.22 7.00 19.15
N ALA A 84 5.15 6.51 18.33
CA ALA A 84 4.83 5.68 17.18
C ALA A 84 4.19 4.33 17.59
N ALA A 85 4.63 3.72 18.70
CA ALA A 85 4.04 2.50 19.21
C ALA A 85 2.58 2.71 19.65
N LEU A 86 2.31 3.80 20.39
CA LEU A 86 0.97 4.17 20.81
C LEU A 86 0.07 4.49 19.62
N GLU A 87 0.56 5.26 18.64
CA GLU A 87 -0.19 5.57 17.42
C GLU A 87 -0.62 4.28 16.70
N ASN A 88 0.32 3.38 16.41
CA ASN A 88 0.04 2.14 15.71
C ASN A 88 -0.91 1.23 16.50
N ALA A 89 -0.71 1.09 17.81
CA ALA A 89 -1.49 0.19 18.66
C ALA A 89 -2.93 0.68 18.88
N ILE A 90 -3.12 1.98 19.12
CA ILE A 90 -4.46 2.56 19.28
C ILE A 90 -5.19 2.51 17.94
N LEU A 91 -4.54 3.01 16.89
CA LEU A 91 -5.20 3.22 15.61
C LEU A 91 -5.56 1.92 14.89
N SER A 92 -4.74 0.88 15.02
CA SER A 92 -5.07 -0.46 14.50
C SER A 92 -6.32 -1.05 15.17
N GLN A 93 -6.56 -0.76 16.45
CA GLN A 93 -7.74 -1.25 17.16
C GLN A 93 -9.00 -0.40 16.88
N VAL A 94 -8.86 0.90 16.65
CA VAL A 94 -10.01 1.76 16.28
C VAL A 94 -10.21 1.88 14.76
N HIS A 95 -9.39 1.20 13.95
CA HIS A 95 -9.37 1.30 12.49
C HIS A 95 -10.75 1.14 11.90
N ASP A 96 -11.46 0.05 12.21
CA ASP A 96 -12.71 -0.29 11.52
C ASP A 96 -13.76 0.82 11.68
N ARG A 97 -13.82 1.46 12.86
CA ARG A 97 -14.69 2.61 13.11
C ARG A 97 -14.22 3.85 12.33
N VAL A 98 -12.95 4.23 12.50
CA VAL A 98 -12.41 5.45 11.87
C VAL A 98 -12.51 5.34 10.35
N PHE A 99 -12.14 4.19 9.80
CA PHE A 99 -12.15 3.93 8.37
C PHE A 99 -13.57 3.92 7.81
N GLN A 100 -14.56 3.37 8.53
CA GLN A 100 -15.98 3.47 8.11
C GLN A 100 -16.46 4.92 8.05
N GLU A 101 -16.15 5.75 9.05
CA GLU A 101 -16.51 7.17 9.05
C GLU A 101 -15.86 7.93 7.88
N LEU A 102 -14.59 7.62 7.58
CA LEU A 102 -13.88 8.20 6.44
C LEU A 102 -14.42 7.68 5.11
N PHE A 103 -14.67 6.39 4.99
CA PHE A 103 -15.21 5.77 3.79
C PHE A 103 -16.55 6.42 3.42
N ALA A 104 -17.48 6.55 4.37
CA ALA A 104 -18.75 7.23 4.12
C ALA A 104 -18.60 8.67 3.60
N LYS A 105 -17.49 9.35 3.94
CA LYS A 105 -17.18 10.70 3.45
C LYS A 105 -16.53 10.72 2.07
N TYR A 106 -15.77 9.69 1.70
CA TYR A 106 -14.99 9.63 0.47
C TYR A 106 -15.47 8.58 -0.54
N GLU A 107 -16.55 7.86 -0.24
CA GLU A 107 -17.14 6.78 -1.04
C GLU A 107 -17.36 7.18 -2.50
N GLU A 108 -17.98 8.34 -2.74
CA GLU A 108 -18.20 8.84 -4.11
C GLU A 108 -16.88 9.03 -4.87
N LYS A 109 -15.87 9.58 -4.20
CA LYS A 109 -14.54 9.80 -4.79
C LYS A 109 -13.84 8.48 -5.07
N ASP A 110 -13.94 7.51 -4.16
CA ASP A 110 -13.39 6.17 -4.34
C ASP A 110 -14.03 5.43 -5.52
N HIS A 111 -15.36 5.46 -5.63
CA HIS A 111 -16.06 4.89 -6.77
C HIS A 111 -15.66 5.57 -8.09
N LYS A 112 -15.56 6.91 -8.10
CA LYS A 112 -15.12 7.64 -9.29
C LYS A 112 -13.72 7.23 -9.73
N ILE A 113 -12.77 7.13 -8.80
CA ILE A 113 -11.40 6.68 -9.08
C ILE A 113 -11.41 5.26 -9.64
N ARG A 114 -12.11 4.32 -8.98
CA ARG A 114 -12.18 2.92 -9.41
C ARG A 114 -12.76 2.78 -10.81
N ARG A 115 -13.91 3.40 -11.08
CA ARG A 115 -14.56 3.40 -12.39
C ARG A 115 -13.66 4.00 -13.47
N HIS A 116 -12.94 5.07 -13.16
CA HIS A 116 -12.01 5.67 -14.10
C HIS A 116 -10.83 4.73 -14.41
N CYS A 117 -10.22 4.09 -13.39
CA CYS A 117 -9.18 3.09 -13.63
C CYS A 117 -9.69 1.89 -14.44
N GLN A 118 -10.93 1.43 -14.20
CA GLN A 118 -11.57 0.38 -14.99
C GLN A 118 -11.72 0.81 -16.46
N TYR A 119 -12.27 2.00 -16.72
CA TYR A 119 -12.41 2.57 -18.05
C TYR A 119 -11.06 2.67 -18.79
N LEU A 120 -10.02 3.19 -18.14
CA LEU A 120 -8.68 3.28 -18.72
C LEU A 120 -8.09 1.89 -19.02
N THR A 121 -8.40 0.89 -18.20
CA THR A 121 -7.99 -0.50 -18.45
C THR A 121 -8.68 -1.07 -19.69
N GLU A 122 -10.00 -0.88 -19.84
CA GLU A 122 -10.77 -1.33 -21.00
C GLU A 122 -10.29 -0.68 -22.31
N LYS A 123 -9.82 0.56 -22.24
CA LYS A 123 -9.20 1.28 -23.36
C LYS A 123 -7.74 0.87 -23.63
N ASN A 124 -7.22 -0.14 -22.92
CA ASN A 124 -5.85 -0.61 -23.03
C ASN A 124 -4.84 0.53 -22.93
N ILE A 125 -5.00 1.40 -21.94
CA ILE A 125 -4.02 2.46 -21.66
C ILE A 125 -2.77 1.82 -21.08
N SER A 126 -1.74 1.75 -21.92
CA SER A 126 -0.40 1.25 -21.59
C SER A 126 0.50 2.40 -21.12
N ALA A 127 1.60 2.06 -20.44
CA ALA A 127 2.49 3.04 -19.82
C ALA A 127 3.12 4.02 -20.83
N ASP A 128 3.36 3.59 -22.07
CA ASP A 128 3.81 4.44 -23.19
C ASP A 128 2.82 5.59 -23.48
N LYS A 129 1.51 5.34 -23.42
CA LYS A 129 0.48 6.38 -23.58
C LYS A 129 0.44 7.36 -22.40
N LEU A 130 1.05 7.01 -21.27
CA LEU A 130 1.24 7.89 -20.11
C LEU A 130 2.54 8.69 -20.18
N GLY A 131 3.21 8.71 -21.33
CA GLY A 131 4.46 9.43 -21.56
C GLY A 131 5.70 8.70 -21.03
N VAL A 132 5.59 7.43 -20.63
CA VAL A 132 6.76 6.62 -20.25
C VAL A 132 7.57 6.29 -21.51
N PRO A 133 8.92 6.43 -21.49
CA PRO A 133 9.74 6.04 -22.63
C PRO A 133 9.52 4.57 -23.01
N GLU A 134 9.48 4.26 -24.32
CA GLU A 134 9.12 2.93 -24.85
C GLU A 134 9.94 1.77 -24.23
N GLY A 135 11.20 2.01 -23.86
CA GLY A 135 12.06 1.02 -23.20
C GLY A 135 11.64 0.62 -21.77
N TYR A 136 10.68 1.34 -21.18
CA TYR A 136 10.19 1.14 -19.82
C TYR A 136 8.68 0.82 -19.76
N ALA A 137 8.01 0.68 -20.91
CA ALA A 137 6.58 0.37 -20.99
C ALA A 137 6.30 -1.12 -20.70
N LEU A 138 6.61 -1.55 -19.47
CA LEU A 138 6.58 -2.94 -19.04
C LEU A 138 5.47 -3.19 -18.03
N SER A 139 5.19 -4.47 -17.77
CA SER A 139 4.27 -4.88 -16.72
C SER A 139 4.99 -4.93 -15.37
N PHE A 140 4.34 -4.46 -14.30
CA PHE A 140 4.88 -4.44 -12.94
C PHE A 140 4.02 -5.31 -12.00
N PRO A 141 3.93 -6.63 -12.23
CA PRO A 141 2.99 -7.49 -11.50
C PRO A 141 3.24 -7.48 -9.98
N ALA A 142 4.50 -7.44 -9.54
CA ALA A 142 4.82 -7.37 -8.11
C ALA A 142 4.31 -6.07 -7.46
N ALA A 143 4.45 -4.93 -8.14
CA ALA A 143 3.94 -3.64 -7.67
C ALA A 143 2.40 -3.62 -7.64
N VAL A 144 1.76 -4.20 -8.66
CA VAL A 144 0.30 -4.34 -8.73
C VAL A 144 -0.25 -5.17 -7.57
N VAL A 145 0.36 -6.32 -7.29
CA VAL A 145 -0.04 -7.20 -6.18
C VAL A 145 0.16 -6.53 -4.83
N GLU A 146 1.30 -5.88 -4.61
CA GLU A 146 1.56 -5.16 -3.36
C GLU A 146 0.51 -4.06 -3.13
N LEU A 147 0.24 -3.25 -4.15
CA LEU A 147 -0.72 -2.16 -4.05
C LEU A 147 -2.16 -2.64 -3.84
N ALA A 148 -2.54 -3.78 -4.43
CA ALA A 148 -3.86 -4.39 -4.20
C ALA A 148 -4.07 -4.79 -2.72
N ALA A 149 -2.99 -5.02 -1.97
CA ALA A 149 -3.06 -5.34 -0.54
C ALA A 149 -3.16 -4.10 0.38
N LEU A 150 -3.21 -2.88 -0.17
CA LEU A 150 -3.27 -1.63 0.60
C LEU A 150 -4.47 -1.56 1.55
N ASP A 151 -5.65 -1.97 1.07
CA ASP A 151 -6.90 -1.86 1.84
C ASP A 151 -6.93 -2.82 3.03
N ILE A 152 -6.22 -3.95 2.93
CA ILE A 152 -6.13 -4.98 3.98
C ILE A 152 -5.38 -4.45 5.22
N GLN A 153 -4.46 -3.50 5.05
CA GLN A 153 -3.67 -2.98 6.15
C GLN A 153 -4.55 -2.11 7.06
N LYS A 154 -4.48 -2.28 8.39
CA LYS A 154 -5.27 -1.45 9.33
C LYS A 154 -4.49 -0.25 9.86
N CYS A 155 -3.17 -0.33 9.82
CA CYS A 155 -2.28 0.68 10.40
C CYS A 155 -1.82 1.68 9.31
N PRO A 156 -1.82 3.00 9.54
CA PRO A 156 -1.31 3.99 8.60
C PRO A 156 0.14 3.74 8.22
N LEU A 157 0.97 3.34 9.18
CA LEU A 157 2.37 3.03 8.93
C LEU A 157 2.51 1.82 7.99
N ASP A 158 1.69 0.79 8.15
CA ASP A 158 1.73 -0.39 7.27
C ASP A 158 1.15 -0.06 5.88
N LYS A 159 0.13 0.81 5.79
CA LYS A 159 -0.33 1.36 4.51
C LYS A 159 0.80 2.14 3.82
N LEU A 160 1.53 3.01 4.53
CA LEU A 160 2.67 3.73 3.96
C LEU A 160 3.80 2.81 3.49
N ARG A 161 4.07 1.74 4.23
CA ARG A 161 5.03 0.73 3.80
C ARG A 161 4.59 0.04 2.52
N CYS A 162 3.31 -0.34 2.43
CA CYS A 162 2.75 -0.89 1.19
C CYS A 162 2.96 0.08 0.01
N LEU A 163 2.69 1.38 0.19
CA LEU A 163 2.98 2.40 -0.83
C LEU A 163 4.48 2.45 -1.17
N ARG A 164 5.37 2.45 -0.17
CA ARG A 164 6.82 2.49 -0.39
C ARG A 164 7.33 1.25 -1.10
N SER A 165 6.91 0.06 -0.67
CA SER A 165 7.29 -1.21 -1.28
C SER A 165 6.79 -1.31 -2.72
N THR A 166 5.61 -0.77 -3.03
CA THR A 166 5.12 -0.65 -4.41
C THR A 166 6.11 0.15 -5.28
N LEU A 167 6.61 1.29 -4.79
CA LEU A 167 7.63 2.09 -5.48
C LEU A 167 8.96 1.34 -5.60
N ASP A 168 9.40 0.66 -4.54
CA ASP A 168 10.63 -0.12 -4.54
C ASP A 168 10.57 -1.26 -5.58
N TYR A 169 9.41 -1.90 -5.77
CA TYR A 169 9.21 -2.90 -6.83
C TYR A 169 9.29 -2.31 -8.23
N ILE A 170 8.73 -1.12 -8.46
CA ILE A 170 8.86 -0.40 -9.73
C ILE A 170 10.34 -0.08 -10.00
N GLU A 171 11.05 0.49 -9.02
CA GLU A 171 12.47 0.81 -9.13
C GLU A 171 13.36 -0.40 -9.34
N ALA A 172 13.09 -1.51 -8.64
CA ALA A 172 13.86 -2.75 -8.78
C ALA A 172 13.71 -3.31 -10.20
N GLU A 173 12.50 -3.28 -10.75
CA GLU A 173 12.23 -3.75 -12.10
C GLU A 173 12.92 -2.88 -13.15
N ILE A 174 12.83 -1.55 -13.00
CA ILE A 174 13.62 -0.59 -13.79
C ILE A 174 15.11 -0.94 -13.80
N LYS A 175 15.70 -1.14 -12.61
CA LYS A 175 17.14 -1.44 -12.47
C LYS A 175 17.48 -2.77 -13.14
N ARG A 176 16.60 -3.77 -13.07
CA ARG A 176 16.74 -5.07 -13.75
C ARG A 176 16.83 -4.89 -15.27
N ILE A 177 15.91 -4.12 -15.86
CA ILE A 177 15.87 -3.86 -17.31
C ILE A 177 17.13 -3.15 -17.77
N ILE A 178 17.52 -2.08 -17.06
CA ILE A 178 18.75 -1.34 -17.35
C ILE A 178 19.94 -2.30 -17.37
N ALA A 179 20.07 -3.16 -16.35
CA ALA A 179 21.15 -4.14 -16.28
C ALA A 179 21.11 -5.19 -17.40
N GLU A 180 19.93 -5.61 -17.86
CA GLU A 180 19.77 -6.56 -18.96
C GLU A 180 20.12 -5.95 -20.31
N THR A 181 19.67 -4.72 -20.59
CA THR A 181 20.01 -4.02 -21.82
C THR A 181 21.52 -3.78 -21.92
N HIS A 182 22.17 -3.36 -20.83
CA HIS A 182 23.62 -3.17 -20.78
C HIS A 182 24.42 -4.46 -21.08
N LYS A 183 23.87 -5.64 -20.76
CA LYS A 183 24.50 -6.93 -21.09
C LYS A 183 24.37 -7.32 -22.56
N MET A 184 23.33 -6.84 -23.24
CA MET A 184 23.03 -7.21 -24.63
C MET A 184 23.71 -6.30 -25.65
N THR A 185 23.93 -5.03 -25.32
CA THR A 185 24.63 -4.10 -26.20
C THR A 185 26.14 -4.12 -25.96
N SER A 186 26.87 -4.72 -26.89
CA SER A 186 28.32 -4.56 -27.01
C SER A 186 28.67 -3.11 -27.37
N GLU A 187 29.28 -2.43 -26.40
CA GLU A 187 30.07 -1.19 -26.42
C GLU A 187 29.56 0.11 -27.11
N ASP A 188 28.59 0.15 -28.05
CA ASP A 188 28.40 1.42 -28.80
C ASP A 188 27.01 2.08 -29.00
N GLU A 189 25.80 1.49 -28.91
CA GLU A 189 24.62 2.23 -29.48
C GLU A 189 23.24 2.22 -28.80
N ALA A 190 23.02 1.70 -27.58
CA ALA A 190 21.73 1.93 -26.89
C ALA A 190 21.90 2.67 -25.56
N VAL A 191 21.92 4.00 -25.63
CA VAL A 191 21.79 4.84 -24.43
C VAL A 191 20.32 4.82 -24.02
N ILE A 192 19.97 3.98 -23.05
CA ILE A 192 18.65 4.06 -22.41
C ILE A 192 18.58 5.42 -21.69
N PRO A 193 17.54 6.23 -21.93
CA PRO A 193 17.41 7.51 -21.26
C PRO A 193 17.31 7.31 -19.74
N PRO A 194 17.94 8.18 -18.93
CA PRO A 194 17.84 8.10 -17.48
C PRO A 194 16.40 8.37 -17.05
N ILE A 195 15.93 7.64 -16.05
CA ILE A 195 14.59 7.81 -15.48
C ILE A 195 14.54 9.06 -14.60
N THR A 196 13.52 9.85 -14.83
CA THR A 196 13.17 11.06 -14.09
C THR A 196 12.08 10.77 -13.05
N SER A 197 11.87 11.71 -12.12
CA SER A 197 10.77 11.60 -11.15
C SER A 197 9.39 11.62 -11.81
N SER A 198 9.23 12.33 -12.93
CA SER A 198 7.99 12.30 -13.72
C SER A 198 7.74 10.92 -14.32
N ASP A 199 8.79 10.22 -14.78
CA ASP A 199 8.64 8.86 -15.32
C ASP A 199 8.17 7.89 -14.24
N ILE A 200 8.68 8.00 -13.00
CA ILE A 200 8.21 7.21 -11.87
C ILE A 200 6.73 7.49 -11.58
N VAL A 201 6.28 8.74 -11.66
CA VAL A 201 4.87 9.11 -11.48
C VAL A 201 3.99 8.49 -12.57
N SER A 202 4.43 8.51 -13.83
CA SER A 202 3.70 7.88 -14.94
C SER A 202 3.66 6.34 -14.85
N LEU A 203 4.77 5.73 -14.44
CA LEU A 203 4.84 4.29 -14.17
C LEU A 203 3.92 3.89 -13.01
N LEU A 204 3.91 4.67 -11.93
CA LEU A 204 2.99 4.45 -10.81
C LEU A 204 1.53 4.66 -11.23
N ALA A 205 1.24 5.61 -12.11
CA ALA A 205 -0.11 5.78 -12.69
C ALA A 205 -0.54 4.53 -13.47
N ALA A 206 0.35 3.93 -14.26
CA ALA A 206 0.07 2.65 -14.92
C ALA A 206 -0.24 1.52 -13.92
N VAL A 207 0.53 1.44 -12.82
CA VAL A 207 0.30 0.48 -11.73
C VAL A 207 -1.04 0.72 -11.04
N LEU A 208 -1.42 1.97 -10.78
CA LEU A 208 -2.72 2.34 -10.18
C LEU A 208 -3.89 1.90 -11.07
N ILE A 209 -3.78 2.12 -12.39
CA ILE A 209 -4.80 1.72 -13.37
C ILE A 209 -4.95 0.19 -13.36
N GLN A 210 -3.85 -0.55 -13.36
CA GLN A 210 -3.86 -2.02 -13.36
C GLN A 210 -4.36 -2.61 -12.03
N ALA A 211 -3.91 -2.06 -10.90
CA ALA A 211 -4.23 -2.57 -9.57
C ALA A 211 -5.67 -2.27 -9.13
N LYS A 212 -6.27 -1.18 -9.64
CA LYS A 212 -7.65 -0.74 -9.30
C LYS A 212 -7.92 -0.80 -7.78
N PRO A 213 -7.04 -0.20 -6.95
CA PRO A 213 -7.08 -0.38 -5.51
C PRO A 213 -8.43 0.09 -4.92
N LEU A 214 -8.93 -0.69 -3.97
CA LEU A 214 -10.16 -0.35 -3.23
C LEU A 214 -9.91 0.82 -2.29
N HIS A 215 -10.94 1.67 -2.17
CA HIS A 215 -10.98 2.79 -1.23
C HIS A 215 -9.73 3.71 -1.29
N LEU A 216 -9.15 3.93 -2.47
CA LEU A 216 -7.85 4.59 -2.60
C LEU A 216 -7.81 6.00 -1.97
N ALA A 217 -8.81 6.85 -2.23
CA ALA A 217 -8.89 8.18 -1.64
C ALA A 217 -9.05 8.11 -0.11
N THR A 218 -9.89 7.21 0.39
CA THR A 218 -10.03 6.97 1.84
C THR A 218 -8.71 6.54 2.45
N ASN A 219 -8.01 5.58 1.83
CA ASN A 219 -6.71 5.06 2.26
C ASN A 219 -5.63 6.15 2.32
N LEU A 220 -5.51 6.96 1.27
CA LEU A 220 -4.53 8.06 1.22
C LEU A 220 -4.85 9.13 2.28
N TYR A 221 -6.12 9.49 2.46
CA TYR A 221 -6.53 10.47 3.48
C TYR A 221 -6.32 9.95 4.90
N TYR A 222 -6.62 8.66 5.15
CA TYR A 222 -6.41 8.02 6.44
C TYR A 222 -4.94 8.05 6.83
N VAL A 223 -4.05 7.70 5.89
CA VAL A 223 -2.61 7.79 6.09
C VAL A 223 -2.17 9.22 6.39
N GLU A 224 -2.55 10.18 5.54
CA GLU A 224 -2.18 11.59 5.66
C GLU A 224 -2.62 12.22 6.99
N SER A 225 -3.81 11.85 7.46
CA SER A 225 -4.43 12.48 8.63
C SER A 225 -3.99 11.86 9.95
N TYR A 226 -3.71 10.55 9.97
CA TYR A 226 -3.47 9.81 11.21
C TYR A 226 -2.01 9.39 11.43
N GLN A 227 -1.14 9.46 10.42
CA GLN A 227 0.30 9.24 10.62
C GLN A 227 1.02 10.55 10.95
N GLN A 228 1.43 10.74 12.21
CA GLN A 228 1.98 12.03 12.68
C GLN A 228 3.44 11.95 13.10
N THR A 229 3.93 10.76 13.44
CA THR A 229 5.29 10.56 13.97
C THR A 229 6.39 10.56 12.91
N LEU A 230 6.06 10.53 11.62
CA LEU A 230 7.07 10.47 10.59
C LEU A 230 7.75 11.81 10.37
N ASN A 231 9.06 11.76 10.16
CA ASN A 231 9.83 12.90 9.71
C ASN A 231 9.36 13.29 8.29
N PRO A 232 9.11 14.57 7.97
CA PRO A 232 8.78 14.99 6.61
C PRO A 232 9.84 14.59 5.57
N CYS A 233 11.09 14.42 5.98
CA CYS A 233 12.19 13.95 5.14
C CYS A 233 12.26 12.41 5.01
N ASP A 234 11.38 11.67 5.68
CA ASP A 234 11.33 10.21 5.61
C ASP A 234 10.90 9.75 4.21
N PRO A 235 11.56 8.76 3.60
CA PRO A 235 11.15 8.16 2.32
C PRO A 235 9.69 7.67 2.28
N LEU A 236 9.10 7.33 3.43
CA LEU A 236 7.68 6.98 3.53
C LEU A 236 6.77 8.18 3.22
N CYS A 237 7.12 9.38 3.71
CA CYS A 237 6.36 10.61 3.45
C CYS A 237 6.41 10.99 1.97
N THR A 238 7.58 10.90 1.35
CA THR A 238 7.73 11.19 -0.09
C THR A 238 6.99 10.17 -0.97
N SER A 239 6.80 8.95 -0.48
CA SER A 239 5.99 7.93 -1.15
C SER A 239 4.53 8.37 -1.24
N LEU A 240 3.94 8.87 -0.15
CA LEU A 240 2.56 9.38 -0.14
C LEU A 240 2.35 10.50 -1.17
N GLU A 241 3.25 11.50 -1.19
CA GLU A 241 3.18 12.60 -2.16
C GLU A 241 3.27 12.10 -3.61
N THR A 242 4.08 11.07 -3.86
CA THR A 242 4.25 10.46 -5.18
C THR A 242 2.97 9.76 -5.62
N PHE A 243 2.28 9.07 -4.70
CA PHE A 243 0.97 8.48 -4.96
C PHE A 243 -0.11 9.54 -5.22
N GLN A 244 -0.13 10.64 -4.46
CA GLN A 244 -1.06 11.75 -4.70
C GLN A 244 -0.85 12.38 -6.09
N LYS A 245 0.41 12.55 -6.51
CA LYS A 245 0.77 13.03 -7.87
C LYS A 245 0.33 12.04 -8.94
N ALA A 246 0.60 10.75 -8.76
CA ALA A 246 0.20 9.72 -9.71
C ALA A 246 -1.32 9.59 -9.82
N LEU A 247 -2.06 9.68 -8.71
CA LEU A 247 -3.52 9.71 -8.73
C LEU A 247 -4.06 10.94 -9.47
N SER A 248 -3.47 12.11 -9.22
CA SER A 248 -3.83 13.34 -9.94
C SER A 248 -3.57 13.21 -11.44
N HIS A 249 -2.46 12.56 -11.81
CA HIS A 249 -2.14 12.25 -13.20
C HIS A 249 -3.18 11.32 -13.81
N VAL A 250 -3.53 10.21 -13.14
CA VAL A 250 -4.57 9.28 -13.60
C VAL A 250 -5.90 10.00 -13.86
N LEU A 251 -6.34 10.85 -12.92
CA LEU A 251 -7.60 11.59 -13.04
C LEU A 251 -7.60 12.70 -14.09
N SER A 252 -6.43 13.09 -14.61
CA SER A 252 -6.28 14.08 -15.68
C SER A 252 -6.27 13.47 -17.07
N ILE A 253 -6.31 12.14 -17.18
CA ILE A 253 -6.32 11.43 -18.46
C ILE A 253 -7.73 11.52 -19.03
N ASP A 254 -7.94 12.48 -19.93
CA ASP A 254 -9.11 12.52 -20.78
C ASP A 254 -8.81 11.74 -22.06
N ILE A 255 -9.58 10.68 -22.33
CA ILE A 255 -9.53 9.97 -23.61
C ILE A 255 -10.59 10.63 -24.51
N GLU A 256 -10.16 11.47 -25.45
CA GLU A 256 -11.04 11.96 -26.50
C GLU A 256 -11.51 10.78 -27.38
N GLU A 257 -12.81 10.70 -27.67
CA GLU A 257 -13.43 9.57 -28.38
C GLU A 257 -12.90 9.37 -29.82
N ASP A 258 -12.32 10.41 -30.41
CA ASP A 258 -11.88 10.46 -31.82
C ASP A 258 -10.38 10.23 -32.02
N ASP A 259 -9.58 10.12 -30.94
CA ASP A 259 -8.23 9.62 -31.06
C ASP A 259 -8.32 8.12 -31.32
N GLU A 260 -8.37 7.76 -32.62
CA GLU A 260 -8.04 6.41 -33.09
C GLU A 260 -6.74 6.02 -32.40
N ILE A 261 -6.89 5.23 -31.33
CA ILE A 261 -5.79 4.62 -30.60
C ILE A 261 -5.13 3.69 -31.60
N LYS A 262 -4.24 4.22 -32.43
CA LYS A 262 -3.38 3.44 -33.29
C LYS A 262 -2.58 2.61 -32.30
N PRO A 263 -2.75 1.28 -32.26
CA PRO A 263 -1.86 0.47 -31.47
C PRO A 263 -0.46 0.79 -31.98
N VAL A 264 0.35 1.43 -31.14
CA VAL A 264 1.79 1.53 -31.38
C VAL A 264 2.18 0.09 -31.61
N ARG A 265 2.62 -0.20 -32.83
CA ARG A 265 2.98 -1.56 -33.23
C ARG A 265 4.18 -1.94 -32.39
N LEU A 266 3.91 -2.50 -31.22
CA LEU A 266 4.88 -3.19 -30.39
C LEU A 266 5.64 -4.11 -31.32
N GLY A 267 6.94 -3.87 -31.44
CA GLY A 267 7.86 -4.80 -32.05
C GLY A 267 7.65 -6.14 -31.37
N ARG A 268 6.94 -7.02 -32.07
CA ARG A 268 6.79 -8.47 -31.89
C ARG A 268 7.43 -9.02 -30.60
N GLY A 269 6.63 -9.09 -29.53
CA GLY A 269 6.87 -10.03 -28.43
C GLY A 269 6.43 -9.54 -27.06
N MET A 270 5.45 -10.24 -26.47
CA MET A 270 5.17 -10.29 -25.04
C MET A 270 4.31 -9.18 -24.44
N SER A 271 3.04 -9.15 -24.84
CA SER A 271 1.96 -8.70 -23.94
C SER A 271 0.82 -9.69 -24.05
N LYS A 272 0.98 -10.84 -23.40
CA LYS A 272 -0.17 -11.63 -22.99
C LYS A 272 -0.59 -11.08 -21.65
N GLU A 273 -1.86 -10.72 -21.53
CA GLU A 273 -2.53 -10.71 -20.23
C GLU A 273 -2.17 -12.03 -19.54
N ILE A 274 -1.58 -11.95 -18.35
CA ILE A 274 -1.27 -13.14 -17.58
C ILE A 274 -2.62 -13.69 -17.12
N GLU A 275 -3.07 -14.77 -17.77
CA GLU A 275 -4.24 -15.51 -17.31
C GLU A 275 -4.01 -15.93 -15.85
N LEU A 276 -5.09 -16.01 -15.05
CA LEU A 276 -5.02 -16.34 -13.62
C LEU A 276 -4.18 -17.60 -13.36
N GLU A 277 -4.21 -18.54 -14.31
CA GLU A 277 -3.46 -19.78 -14.32
C GLU A 277 -1.96 -19.58 -14.58
N GLU A 278 -1.58 -18.63 -15.44
CA GLU A 278 -0.19 -18.20 -15.62
C GLU A 278 0.32 -17.46 -14.36
N LEU A 279 -0.52 -16.68 -13.67
CA LEU A 279 -0.16 -16.00 -12.41
C LEU A 279 0.12 -17.01 -11.28
N ALA A 280 -0.74 -18.03 -11.16
CA ALA A 280 -0.55 -19.14 -10.22
C ALA A 280 0.69 -19.97 -10.56
N GLN A 281 0.94 -20.22 -11.85
CA GLN A 281 2.15 -20.91 -12.31
C GLN A 281 3.42 -20.07 -12.08
N LEU A 282 3.37 -18.75 -12.24
CA LEU A 282 4.48 -17.84 -11.94
C LEU A 282 4.80 -17.85 -10.45
N THR A 283 3.78 -17.81 -9.60
CA THR A 283 3.93 -17.93 -8.14
C THR A 283 4.57 -19.27 -7.77
N CYS A 284 4.13 -20.37 -8.41
CA CYS A 284 4.72 -21.70 -8.21
C CYS A 284 6.17 -21.80 -8.75
N TYR A 285 6.46 -21.18 -9.90
CA TYR A 285 7.78 -21.19 -10.53
C TYR A 285 8.80 -20.38 -9.73
N MET A 286 8.39 -19.22 -9.20
CA MET A 286 9.21 -18.44 -8.26
C MET A 286 9.55 -19.23 -7.00
N GLY A 287 8.60 -19.99 -6.44
CA GLY A 287 8.88 -20.92 -5.35
C GLY A 287 9.93 -21.99 -5.71
N LYS A 288 9.87 -22.57 -6.92
CA LYS A 288 10.80 -23.62 -7.38
C LYS A 288 12.20 -23.11 -7.74
N MET A 289 12.33 -21.92 -8.32
CA MET A 289 13.62 -21.28 -8.59
C MET A 289 14.38 -20.99 -7.30
N GLN A 290 13.67 -20.64 -6.23
CA GLN A 290 14.25 -20.39 -4.92
C GLN A 290 14.66 -21.69 -4.21
N GLN A 291 13.87 -22.76 -4.35
CA GLN A 291 14.27 -24.10 -3.87
C GLN A 291 15.57 -24.57 -4.52
N ARG A 292 15.79 -24.31 -5.82
CA ARG A 292 17.06 -24.66 -6.49
C ARG A 292 18.27 -23.89 -5.92
N LYS A 293 18.12 -22.60 -5.60
CA LYS A 293 19.15 -21.81 -4.91
C LYS A 293 19.41 -22.30 -3.47
N ASN A 294 18.38 -22.78 -2.77
CA ASN A 294 18.53 -23.35 -1.43
C ASN A 294 19.08 -24.79 -1.45
N SER A 295 18.83 -25.55 -2.52
CA SER A 295 19.35 -26.92 -2.71
C SER A 295 20.88 -26.92 -2.92
N GLU A 296 21.43 -25.86 -3.51
CA GLU A 296 22.88 -25.70 -3.67
C GLU A 296 23.56 -25.16 -2.39
N ALA A 297 22.79 -24.74 -1.39
CA ALA A 297 23.30 -24.12 -0.16
C ALA A 297 23.08 -24.96 1.12
N CYS A 298 22.42 -26.12 1.06
CA CYS A 298 22.05 -26.89 2.26
C CYS A 298 22.13 -28.42 2.06
N GLU A 299 23.35 -28.95 1.90
CA GLU A 299 23.69 -30.22 2.55
C GLU A 299 24.15 -29.90 3.98
N ASN A 300 23.20 -29.94 4.93
CA ASN A 300 23.33 -29.95 6.41
C ASN A 300 22.55 -28.83 7.10
N SER A 301 21.38 -29.17 7.64
CA SER A 301 20.91 -28.89 9.02
C SER A 301 19.39 -28.81 9.08
N GLY A 302 18.86 -29.24 10.22
CA GLY A 302 17.45 -29.56 10.43
C GLY A 302 16.50 -28.37 10.36
N THR A 303 15.25 -28.72 10.07
CA THR A 303 14.05 -27.90 9.93
C THR A 303 13.96 -26.74 10.94
N THR A 304 14.37 -25.57 10.50
CA THR A 304 13.83 -24.29 10.95
C THR A 304 13.18 -23.63 9.75
N THR A 305 11.88 -23.36 9.84
CA THR A 305 11.15 -22.56 8.84
C THR A 305 11.90 -21.26 8.63
N THR A 306 12.35 -21.03 7.40
CA THR A 306 13.21 -19.89 7.08
C THR A 306 12.38 -18.60 7.12
N PRO A 307 12.98 -17.44 7.45
CA PRO A 307 12.26 -16.14 7.45
C PRO A 307 11.54 -15.84 6.12
N LEU A 308 12.03 -16.40 5.01
CA LEU A 308 11.44 -16.25 3.68
C LEU A 308 10.20 -17.13 3.46
N GLU A 309 10.13 -18.33 4.08
CA GLU A 309 8.91 -19.14 4.07
C GLU A 309 7.78 -18.44 4.81
N CYS A 310 8.09 -17.75 5.92
CA CYS A 310 7.12 -16.90 6.61
C CYS A 310 6.62 -15.78 5.70
N GLN A 311 7.51 -15.10 4.95
CA GLN A 311 7.11 -14.05 4.01
C GLN A 311 6.27 -14.56 2.84
N LEU A 312 6.59 -15.73 2.29
CA LEU A 312 5.79 -16.35 1.22
C LEU A 312 4.42 -16.82 1.71
N GLN A 313 4.36 -17.38 2.91
CA GLN A 313 3.09 -17.78 3.53
C GLN A 313 2.24 -16.54 3.87
N GLU A 314 2.87 -15.45 4.31
CA GLU A 314 2.20 -14.17 4.51
C GLU A 314 1.66 -13.60 3.19
N LEU A 315 2.45 -13.64 2.11
CA LEU A 315 2.03 -13.16 0.79
C LEU A 315 0.87 -14.00 0.22
N ALA A 316 0.95 -15.33 0.32
CA ALA A 316 -0.12 -16.23 -0.10
C ALA A 316 -1.43 -15.95 0.67
N GLY A 317 -1.33 -15.76 2.00
CA GLY A 317 -2.47 -15.40 2.82
C GLY A 317 -3.01 -13.98 2.54
N ARG A 318 -2.19 -13.06 2.02
CA ARG A 318 -2.65 -11.74 1.54
C ARG A 318 -3.44 -11.88 0.24
N ILE A 319 -3.00 -12.75 -0.68
CA ILE A 319 -3.67 -13.01 -1.95
C ILE A 319 -5.03 -13.66 -1.74
N GLU A 320 -5.14 -14.72 -0.92
CA GLU A 320 -6.43 -15.36 -0.62
C GLU A 320 -7.45 -14.36 -0.05
N ARG A 321 -7.05 -13.54 0.93
CA ARG A 321 -7.91 -12.50 1.50
C ARG A 321 -8.33 -11.43 0.49
N ALA A 322 -7.47 -11.11 -0.47
CA ALA A 322 -7.82 -10.16 -1.53
C ALA A 322 -8.85 -10.78 -2.50
N MET A 323 -8.75 -12.08 -2.79
CA MET A 323 -9.69 -12.80 -3.66
C MET A 323 -11.09 -12.90 -3.05
N ASP A 324 -11.19 -13.25 -1.76
CA ASP A 324 -12.47 -13.35 -1.05
C ASP A 324 -13.23 -12.00 -1.01
N ASN A 325 -12.48 -10.89 -0.92
CA ASN A 325 -13.03 -9.54 -0.97
C ASN A 325 -13.53 -9.15 -2.37
N ASP A 326 -12.84 -9.54 -3.44
CA ASP A 326 -13.24 -9.23 -4.83
C ASP A 326 -14.53 -9.98 -5.22
N GLU A 327 -14.66 -11.25 -4.83
CA GLU A 327 -15.86 -12.05 -5.11
C GLU A 327 -17.10 -11.53 -4.37
N SER A 328 -16.93 -11.13 -3.10
CA SER A 328 -17.98 -10.50 -2.30
C SER A 328 -18.44 -9.16 -2.88
N GLN A 329 -17.51 -8.38 -3.45
CA GLN A 329 -17.84 -7.10 -4.08
C GLN A 329 -18.52 -7.26 -5.45
N ARG A 330 -18.09 -8.20 -6.30
CA ARG A 330 -18.77 -8.48 -7.57
C ARG A 330 -20.23 -8.85 -7.35
N HIS A 331 -20.51 -9.64 -6.32
CA HIS A 331 -21.88 -9.99 -5.95
C HIS A 331 -22.73 -8.77 -5.54
N LEU A 332 -22.10 -7.79 -4.89
CA LEU A 332 -22.76 -6.54 -4.46
C LEU A 332 -22.97 -5.56 -5.63
N GLU A 333 -22.01 -5.50 -6.57
CA GLU A 333 -22.14 -4.73 -7.81
C GLU A 333 -23.22 -5.31 -8.73
N ASP A 334 -23.32 -6.64 -8.85
CA ASP A 334 -24.39 -7.32 -9.60
C ASP A 334 -25.79 -7.05 -9.00
N LEU A 335 -25.90 -6.90 -7.68
CA LEU A 335 -27.17 -6.55 -7.03
C LEU A 335 -27.59 -5.10 -7.32
N LEU A 336 -26.63 -4.17 -7.38
CA LEU A 336 -26.91 -2.76 -7.63
C LEU A 336 -27.25 -2.45 -9.11
N ILE A 337 -26.67 -3.20 -10.05
CA ILE A 337 -26.96 -3.02 -11.49
C ILE A 337 -28.40 -3.47 -11.84
N ASN A 338 -28.98 -4.39 -11.07
CA ASN A 338 -30.34 -4.89 -11.32
C ASN A 338 -31.46 -3.94 -10.84
N ASP A 339 -31.16 -2.95 -9.99
CA ASP A 339 -32.19 -2.02 -9.46
C ASP A 339 -32.38 -0.75 -10.34
N ASP A 340 -31.45 -0.45 -11.26
CA ASP A 340 -31.49 0.79 -12.06
C ASP A 340 -32.19 0.66 -13.42
N GLU A 341 -32.52 -0.55 -13.90
CA GLU A 341 -33.21 -0.71 -15.21
C GLU A 341 -34.72 -0.45 -15.17
N ASP A 342 -35.37 -0.42 -14.00
CA ASP A 342 -36.84 -0.30 -13.90
C ASP A 342 -37.38 1.12 -13.69
N ASN A 343 -36.53 2.16 -13.58
CA ASN A 343 -36.99 3.51 -13.19
C ASN A 343 -36.86 4.63 -14.24
N TYR A 344 -36.51 4.32 -15.48
CA TYR A 344 -36.47 5.28 -16.59
C TYR A 344 -37.61 5.07 -17.60
N THR A 345 -38.86 5.09 -17.15
CA THR A 345 -40.01 5.33 -18.04
C THR A 345 -41.11 6.09 -17.30
N HIS A 346 -41.03 7.42 -17.29
CA HIS A 346 -42.17 8.36 -17.35
C HIS A 346 -41.78 9.74 -16.81
N ILE A 347 -41.18 10.60 -17.64
CA ILE A 347 -41.52 12.04 -17.64
C ILE A 347 -41.50 12.52 -19.09
N VAL A 348 -42.68 12.46 -19.72
CA VAL A 348 -43.06 13.35 -20.83
C VAL A 348 -44.08 14.31 -20.22
N LEU A 349 -43.76 15.60 -20.21
CA LEU A 349 -44.63 16.71 -20.63
C LEU A 349 -43.81 18.00 -20.69
#